data_AF-A0A0B7AKY4-F1
#
_entry.id   AF-A0A0B7AKY4-F1
#
_cell.length_a   1.000
_cell.length_b   1.000
_cell.length_c   1.000
_cell.angle_alpha   90.00
_cell.angle_beta   90.00
_cell.angle_gamma   90.00
#
_symmetry.space_group_name_H-M   'P 1'
#
loop_
_entity.id
_entity.type
_entity.pdbx_description
1 polymer ?
#
loop_
_entity_poly.entity_id
_entity_poly.type
_entity_poly.pdbx_seq_one_letter_code
_entity_poly.pdbx_strand_id
1 'polypeptide(L)'
;WIDCHGENPADNDNLGLDALQYFPQQGFPLAFYPYKKQTHYRSPLVFVKFNNVTNHFGLMIECKALAKNIAVDRSEKEGSVHFELLIDP
;
A
#
# COMPACT_ATOMS: atom_id res chain seq x y z
N TRP A 1 2.90 -3.29 9.33
CA TRP A 1 3.30 -2.13 8.51
C TRP A 1 2.61 -2.20 7.17
N ILE A 2 2.53 -1.10 6.44
CA ILE A 2 2.17 -1.13 5.01
C ILE A 2 3.46 -0.95 4.22
N ASP A 3 3.74 -1.86 3.30
CA ASP A 3 4.93 -1.84 2.46
C ASP A 3 4.51 -1.90 0.99
N CYS A 4 4.93 -0.91 0.18
CA CYS A 4 4.55 -0.81 -1.23
C CYS A 4 5.80 -0.88 -2.11
N HIS A 5 5.73 -1.67 -3.17
CA HIS A 5 6.81 -1.83 -4.13
C HIS A 5 6.26 -2.08 -5.54
N GLY A 6 7.11 -1.88 -6.54
CA GLY A 6 6.82 -2.31 -7.91
C GLY A 6 6.88 -3.83 -8.03
N GLU A 7 6.00 -4.40 -8.86
CA GLU A 7 5.92 -5.85 -9.03
C GLU A 7 7.12 -6.45 -9.76
N ASN A 8 7.74 -5.68 -10.66
CA ASN A 8 8.93 -6.08 -11.42
C ASN A 8 10.09 -5.10 -11.18
N PRO A 9 11.34 -5.45 -11.55
CA PRO A 9 12.48 -4.54 -11.41
C PRO A 9 12.26 -3.19 -12.11
N ALA A 10 11.68 -3.20 -13.32
CA ALA A 10 11.36 -1.98 -14.05
C ALA A 10 10.33 -1.09 -13.32
N ASP A 11 9.36 -1.70 -12.61
CA ASP A 11 8.40 -0.94 -11.81
C ASP A 11 9.10 -0.27 -10.63
N ASN A 12 10.01 -0.96 -9.95
CA ASN A 12 10.75 -0.40 -8.83
C ASN A 12 11.61 0.81 -9.23
N ASP A 13 12.29 0.70 -10.37
CA ASP A 13 13.12 1.78 -10.91
C ASP A 13 12.28 3.03 -11.26
N ASN A 14 11.06 2.82 -11.79
CA ASN A 14 10.17 3.92 -12.22
C ASN A 14 9.21 4.43 -11.12
N LEU A 15 9.04 3.68 -10.03
CA LEU A 15 8.24 4.08 -8.87
C LEU A 15 8.98 5.06 -7.96
N GLY A 16 10.32 4.99 -7.95
CA GLY A 16 11.17 5.81 -7.09
C GLY A 16 10.98 5.45 -5.61
N LEU A 17 11.28 4.20 -5.24
CA LEU A 17 11.01 3.61 -3.91
C LEU A 17 11.45 4.50 -2.73
N ASP A 18 12.60 5.15 -2.83
CA ASP A 18 13.15 6.02 -1.78
C ASP A 18 12.32 7.28 -1.52
N ALA A 19 11.40 7.61 -2.43
CA ALA A 19 10.55 8.80 -2.37
C ALA A 19 9.11 8.51 -1.90
N LEU A 20 8.79 7.26 -1.55
CA LEU A 20 7.49 6.87 -1.01
C LEU A 20 7.30 7.45 0.39
N GLN A 21 6.16 8.13 0.61
CA GLN A 21 5.81 8.69 1.92
C GLN A 21 4.48 8.12 2.41
N TYR A 22 4.43 7.73 3.67
CA TYR A 22 3.24 7.16 4.30
C TYR A 22 2.66 8.14 5.32
N PHE A 23 1.36 8.39 5.24
CA PHE A 23 0.64 9.27 6.17
C PHE A 23 -0.58 8.56 6.77
N PRO A 24 -0.91 8.81 8.06
CA PRO A 24 -0.12 9.56 9.03
C PRO A 24 1.14 8.81 9.50
N GLN A 25 1.20 7.49 9.27
CA GLN A 25 2.32 6.61 9.60
C GLN A 25 2.27 5.36 8.70
N GLN A 26 3.37 4.60 8.65
CA GLN A 26 3.47 3.37 7.85
C GLN A 26 2.75 2.17 8.50
N GLY A 27 1.43 2.25 8.61
CA GLY A 27 0.61 1.16 9.14
C GLY A 27 -0.60 1.59 9.96
N PHE A 28 -1.37 0.62 10.40
CA PHE A 28 -2.58 0.84 11.19
C PHE A 28 -2.28 0.89 12.69
N PRO A 29 -2.76 1.90 13.44
CA PRO A 29 -2.59 1.94 14.89
C PRO A 29 -3.35 0.80 15.59
N LEU A 30 -2.71 0.13 16.55
CA LEU A 30 -3.32 -0.97 17.30
C LEU A 30 -4.56 -0.57 18.11
N ALA A 31 -4.70 0.72 18.46
CA ALA A 31 -5.84 1.24 19.22
C ALA A 31 -7.20 1.06 18.52
N PHE A 32 -7.22 0.84 17.21
CA PHE A 32 -8.45 0.56 16.45
C PHE A 32 -8.92 -0.89 16.55
N TYR A 33 -8.12 -1.77 17.17
CA TYR A 33 -8.40 -3.21 17.29
C TYR A 33 -8.54 -3.64 18.76
N PRO A 34 -9.40 -4.63 19.07
CA PRO A 34 -10.22 -5.40 18.13
C PRO A 34 -11.53 -4.67 17.76
N TYR A 35 -12.06 -4.99 16.57
CA TYR A 35 -13.39 -4.57 16.18
C TYR A 35 -14.46 -5.37 16.96
N LYS A 36 -15.36 -4.68 17.67
CA LYS A 36 -16.41 -5.26 18.54
C LYS A 36 -17.83 -4.87 18.12
N LYS A 37 -18.05 -4.53 16.85
CA LYS A 37 -19.35 -4.03 16.31
C LYS A 37 -19.84 -2.73 16.97
N GLN A 38 -18.92 -1.90 17.47
CA GLN A 38 -19.25 -0.58 18.01
C GLN A 38 -19.87 0.33 16.93
N THR A 39 -20.89 1.11 17.31
CA THR A 39 -21.53 2.07 16.42
C THR A 39 -20.53 3.15 15.98
N HIS A 40 -20.66 3.62 14.73
CA HIS A 40 -19.78 4.62 14.13
C HIS A 40 -18.28 4.26 14.09
N TYR A 41 -17.94 2.96 14.11
CA TYR A 41 -16.57 2.53 13.87
C TYR A 41 -16.05 3.05 12.53
N ARG A 42 -14.85 3.62 12.53
CA ARG A 42 -14.13 4.02 11.32
C ARG A 42 -12.82 3.25 11.27
N SER A 43 -12.68 2.40 10.28
CA SER A 43 -11.42 1.68 10.04
C SER A 43 -10.28 2.68 9.82
N PRO A 44 -9.08 2.41 10.37
CA PRO A 44 -7.93 3.27 10.13
C PRO A 44 -7.53 3.22 8.66
N LEU A 45 -6.98 4.33 8.15
CA LEU A 45 -6.50 4.47 6.78
C LEU A 45 -5.02 4.84 6.79
N VAL A 46 -4.32 4.45 5.72
CA VAL A 46 -2.97 4.88 5.41
C VAL A 46 -2.98 5.44 3.99
N PHE A 47 -2.42 6.63 3.82
CA PHE A 47 -2.16 7.23 2.52
C PHE A 47 -0.73 6.93 2.12
N VAL A 48 -0.54 6.54 0.86
CA VAL A 48 0.77 6.36 0.25
C VAL A 48 0.92 7.46 -0.79
N LYS A 49 1.94 8.30 -0.64
CA LYS A 49 2.24 9.40 -1.55
C LYS A 49 3.46 9.02 -2.40
N PHE A 50 3.22 8.93 -3.69
CA PHE A 50 4.20 8.64 -4.72
C PHE A 50 4.77 9.98 -5.25
N ASN A 51 5.98 10.36 -4.85
CA ASN A 51 6.53 11.69 -5.15
C ASN A 51 7.42 11.75 -6.40
N ASN A 52 8.00 10.63 -6.83
CA ASN A 52 9.01 10.59 -7.89
C ASN A 52 8.72 9.48 -8.91
N VAL A 53 7.48 9.42 -9.38
CA VAL A 53 7.02 8.45 -10.38
C VAL A 53 7.37 8.93 -11.78
N THR A 54 7.89 8.03 -12.61
CA THR A 54 8.13 8.30 -14.03
C THR A 54 6.82 8.51 -14.79
N ASN A 55 6.69 9.64 -15.49
CA ASN A 55 5.54 9.93 -16.34
C ASN A 55 5.50 9.04 -17.59
N HIS A 56 4.30 8.82 -18.14
CA HIS A 56 4.07 8.02 -19.36
C HIS A 56 4.60 6.58 -19.29
N PHE A 57 4.79 6.05 -18.08
CA PHE A 57 5.16 4.67 -17.82
C PHE A 57 4.04 3.99 -17.01
N GLY A 58 3.56 2.84 -17.48
CA GLY A 58 2.55 2.06 -16.77
C GLY A 58 3.21 1.23 -15.67
N LEU A 59 2.98 1.59 -14.42
CA LEU A 59 3.51 0.92 -13.24
C LEU A 59 2.54 -0.12 -12.70
N MET A 60 3.06 -1.30 -12.37
CA MET A 60 2.36 -2.30 -11.58
C MET A 60 2.86 -2.24 -10.13
N ILE A 61 1.98 -1.88 -9.20
CA ILE A 61 2.34 -1.63 -7.79
C ILE A 61 1.59 -2.63 -6.90
N GLU A 62 2.32 -3.22 -5.96
CA GLU A 62 1.76 -4.05 -4.90
C GLU A 62 2.05 -3.44 -3.53
N CYS A 63 1.02 -3.30 -2.70
CA CYS A 63 1.13 -2.90 -1.30
C CYS A 63 0.70 -4.05 -0.38
N LYS A 64 1.55 -4.43 0.57
CA LYS A 64 1.33 -5.52 1.54
C LYS A 64 1.12 -5.00 2.95
N ALA A 65 0.19 -5.62 3.66
CA ALA A 65 0.02 -5.44 5.09
C ALA A 65 0.85 -6.49 5.85
N LEU A 66 1.94 -6.04 6.48
CA LEU A 66 2.86 -6.91 7.22
C LEU A 66 2.48 -6.96 8.70
N ALA A 67 2.02 -8.11 9.17
CA ALA A 67 1.84 -8.40 10.59
C ALA A 67 1.89 -9.92 10.82
N LYS A 68 2.18 -10.36 12.06
CA LYS A 68 2.28 -11.80 12.39
C LYS A 68 0.98 -12.58 12.15
N ASN A 69 -0.15 -11.90 12.12
CA ASN A 69 -1.50 -12.46 11.99
C ASN A 69 -2.17 -12.12 10.66
N ILE A 70 -1.41 -11.65 9.66
CA ILE A 70 -1.92 -11.35 8.31
C ILE A 70 -1.19 -12.29 7.36
N ALA A 71 -1.94 -13.20 6.73
CA ALA A 71 -1.43 -13.96 5.60
C ALA A 71 -1.44 -13.07 4.36
N VAL A 72 -0.45 -13.27 3.49
CA VAL A 72 -0.38 -12.58 2.20
C VAL A 72 -0.53 -13.63 1.11
N ASP A 73 -1.66 -13.59 0.41
CA ASP A 73 -1.99 -14.46 -0.72
C ASP A 73 -2.39 -13.59 -1.91
N ARG A 74 -1.58 -13.62 -2.97
CA ARG A 74 -1.82 -12.82 -4.17
C ARG A 74 -3.02 -13.30 -4.98
N SER A 75 -3.30 -14.61 -5.00
CA SER A 75 -4.44 -15.17 -5.73
C SER A 75 -5.77 -14.79 -5.10
N GLU A 76 -5.83 -14.82 -3.77
CA GLU A 76 -7.02 -14.46 -3.00
C GLU A 76 -7.09 -12.97 -2.65
N LYS A 77 -6.06 -12.20 -3.04
CA LYS A 77 -5.89 -10.78 -2.66
C LYS A 77 -5.95 -10.57 -1.15
N GLU A 78 -5.47 -11.56 -0.39
CA GLU A 78 -5.38 -11.48 1.06
C GLU A 78 -4.12 -10.71 1.46
N GLY A 79 -4.25 -9.80 2.43
CA GLY A 79 -3.11 -9.08 3.00
C GLY A 79 -2.33 -8.20 2.02
N SER A 80 -2.83 -8.02 0.80
CA SER A 80 -2.18 -7.27 -0.27
C SER A 80 -3.19 -6.57 -1.17
N VAL A 81 -2.76 -5.50 -1.82
CA VAL A 81 -3.51 -4.85 -2.89
C VAL A 81 -2.57 -4.61 -4.06
N HIS A 82 -3.03 -4.97 -5.25
CA HIS A 82 -2.40 -4.67 -6.52
C HIS A 82 -3.19 -3.57 -7.23
N PHE A 83 -2.49 -2.62 -7.85
CA PHE A 83 -3.08 -1.63 -8.74
C PHE A 83 -2.07 -1.13 -9.77
N GLU A 84 -2.60 -0.62 -10.89
CA GLU A 84 -1.81 -0.03 -11.95
C GLU A 84 -1.85 1.50 -11.85
N LEU A 85 -0.73 2.15 -12.13
CA LEU A 85 -0.59 3.60 -12.12
C LEU A 85 0.04 4.08 -13.43
N LEU A 86 -0.61 5.03 -14.09
CA LEU A 86 -0.09 5.75 -15.24
C LEU A 86 -0.34 7.24 -15.02
N ILE A 87 0.71 8.05 -15.10
CA ILE A 87 0.59 9.51 -15.09
C ILE A 87 0.57 9.99 -16.55
N ASP A 88 -0.61 10.44 -16.98
CA ASP A 88 -0.88 11.07 -18.28
C ASP A 88 -0.80 12.61 -18.14
N PRO A 89 -0.56 13.38 -19.22
CA PRO A 89 -0.34 14.83 -19.15
C PRO A 89 -1.61 15.64 -18.87
#